data_AF-A0A015K2Y2-F1
#
_entry.id   AF-A0A015K2Y2-F1
#
_cell.length_a   1.000
_cell.length_b   1.000
_cell.length_c   1.000
_cell.angle_alpha   90.00
_cell.angle_beta   90.00
_cell.angle_gamma   90.00
#
_symmetry.space_group_name_H-M   'P 1'
#
loop_
_entity.id
_entity.type
_entity.pdbx_description
1 polymer ?
#
loop_
_entity_poly.entity_id
_entity_poly.type
_entity_poly.pdbx_seq_one_letter_code
_entity_poly.pdbx_strand_id
1 'polypeptide(L)'
;MKTLFKPSGNKIIDDFIRFTQVNFVGKEGKLEFVPYEQFKNIEFIAEGGFSKIYKATWVDGPINWDNIERKSDNISCKPNYTVVLKKINDSKNITFKELNEVT
;
A
#
# COMPACT_ATOMS: atom_id res chain seq x y z
N MET A 1 -12.33 10.70 6.88
CA MET A 1 -12.74 9.29 7.04
C MET A 1 -12.04 8.49 5.95
N LYS A 2 -11.22 7.51 6.31
CA LYS A 2 -10.48 6.67 5.34
C LYS A 2 -11.44 5.62 4.76
N THR A 3 -11.35 5.32 3.46
CA THR A 3 -12.18 4.31 2.81
C THR A 3 -11.42 3.00 2.66
N LEU A 4 -12.12 1.86 2.69
CA LEU A 4 -11.53 0.52 2.55
C LEU A 4 -10.93 0.27 1.17
N PHE A 5 -11.51 0.91 0.16
CA PHE A 5 -11.05 0.83 -1.21
C PHE A 5 -10.97 2.24 -1.79
N LYS A 6 -9.84 2.53 -2.41
CA LYS A 6 -9.60 3.74 -3.19
C LYS A 6 -9.06 3.29 -4.55
N PRO A 7 -9.78 3.55 -5.66
CA PRO A 7 -9.29 3.19 -6.98
C PRO A 7 -7.97 3.89 -7.28
N SER A 8 -7.01 3.14 -7.81
CA SER A 8 -5.72 3.66 -8.29
C SER A 8 -5.84 4.31 -9.67
N GLY A 9 -6.94 4.05 -10.40
CA GLY A 9 -7.08 4.39 -11.82
C GLY A 9 -6.47 3.35 -12.76
N ASN A 10 -5.87 2.28 -12.23
CA ASN A 10 -5.38 1.14 -12.98
C ASN A 10 -6.18 -0.12 -12.61
N LYS A 11 -6.96 -0.63 -13.56
CA LYS A 11 -7.84 -1.79 -13.34
C LYS A 11 -7.09 -3.03 -12.84
N ILE A 12 -5.87 -3.28 -13.30
CA ILE A 12 -5.08 -4.46 -12.90
C ILE A 12 -4.70 -4.36 -11.42
N ILE A 13 -4.21 -3.20 -11.00
CA ILE A 13 -3.86 -2.94 -9.58
C ILE A 13 -5.12 -3.03 -8.71
N ASP A 14 -6.22 -2.43 -9.17
CA ASP A 14 -7.49 -2.38 -8.45
C ASP A 14 -8.12 -3.78 -8.30
N ASP A 15 -8.04 -4.63 -9.32
CA ASP A 15 -8.49 -6.02 -9.28
C ASP A 15 -7.61 -6.85 -8.32
N PHE A 16 -6.28 -6.66 -8.35
CA PHE A 16 -5.35 -7.37 -7.46
C PHE A 16 -5.55 -7.00 -6.00
N ILE A 17 -5.69 -5.71 -5.67
CA ILE A 17 -5.95 -5.26 -4.30
C ILE A 17 -7.27 -5.86 -3.80
N ARG A 18 -8.35 -5.80 -4.58
CA ARG A 18 -9.64 -6.42 -4.21
C ARG A 18 -9.52 -7.92 -4.01
N PHE A 19 -8.76 -8.60 -4.87
CA PHE A 19 -8.48 -10.03 -4.71
C PHE A 19 -7.83 -10.32 -3.35
N THR A 20 -6.82 -9.55 -2.94
CA THR A 20 -6.18 -9.74 -1.61
C THR A 20 -7.15 -9.46 -0.46
N GLN A 21 -8.01 -8.44 -0.58
CA GLN A 21 -8.96 -8.08 0.47
C GLN A 21 -10.06 -9.12 0.69
N VAL A 22 -10.48 -9.83 -0.37
CA VAL A 22 -11.55 -10.85 -0.35
C VAL A 22 -11.03 -12.23 0.03
N ASN A 23 -9.86 -12.65 -0.49
CA ASN A 23 -9.42 -14.04 -0.39
C ASN A 23 -8.56 -14.34 0.84
N PHE A 24 -7.99 -13.32 1.49
CA PHE A 24 -7.18 -13.51 2.69
C PHE A 24 -8.05 -13.38 3.94
N VAL A 25 -8.08 -14.43 4.75
CA VAL A 25 -8.94 -14.55 5.94
C VAL A 25 -8.46 -13.65 7.07
N GLY A 26 -7.16 -13.35 7.16
CA GLY A 26 -6.57 -12.48 8.18
C GLY A 26 -6.22 -11.08 7.67
N LYS A 27 -5.68 -10.24 8.56
CA LYS A 27 -5.09 -8.93 8.21
C LYS A 27 -3.81 -9.04 7.39
N GLU A 28 -3.09 -10.14 7.55
CA GLU A 28 -1.83 -10.41 6.86
C GLU A 28 -2.11 -10.67 5.38
N GLY A 29 -1.40 -9.97 4.50
CA GLY A 29 -1.55 -10.09 3.04
C GLY A 29 -2.63 -9.20 2.40
N LYS A 30 -3.50 -8.54 3.18
CA LYS A 30 -4.47 -7.57 2.63
C LYS A 30 -3.77 -6.27 2.21
N LEU A 31 -3.81 -5.96 0.93
CA LEU A 31 -3.20 -4.75 0.38
C LEU A 31 -4.16 -3.56 0.41
N GLU A 32 -3.59 -2.35 0.41
CA GLU A 32 -4.31 -1.10 0.25
C GLU A 32 -3.59 -0.18 -0.74
N PHE A 33 -4.38 0.55 -1.54
CA PHE A 33 -3.84 1.57 -2.42
C PHE A 33 -3.62 2.87 -1.65
N VAL A 34 -2.41 3.43 -1.76
CA VAL A 34 -2.02 4.67 -1.09
C VAL A 34 -1.57 5.70 -2.12
N PRO A 35 -2.24 6.86 -2.23
CA PRO A 35 -1.75 7.95 -3.07
C PRO A 35 -0.38 8.41 -2.62
N TYR A 36 0.51 8.67 -3.58
CA TYR A 36 1.90 9.02 -3.28
C TYR A 36 2.02 10.30 -2.42
N GLU A 37 1.05 11.20 -2.53
CA GLU A 37 0.99 12.47 -1.80
C GLU A 37 0.85 12.29 -0.28
N GLN A 38 0.42 11.10 0.17
CA GLN A 38 0.32 10.75 1.59
C GLN A 38 1.69 10.44 2.23
N PHE A 39 2.75 10.30 1.42
CA PHE A 39 4.11 10.11 1.92
C PHE A 39 4.81 11.47 2.05
N LYS A 40 5.36 11.73 3.23
CA LYS A 40 6.14 12.92 3.59
C LYS A 40 7.51 12.51 4.08
N ASN A 41 8.43 13.48 4.18
CA ASN A 41 9.79 13.27 4.69
C ASN A 41 10.49 12.12 3.96
N ILE A 42 10.41 12.13 2.63
CA ILE A 42 10.95 11.05 1.79
C ILE A 42 12.46 11.23 1.70
N GLU A 43 13.19 10.28 2.28
CA GLU A 43 14.64 10.29 2.38
C GLU A 43 15.20 9.08 1.63
N PHE A 44 16.18 9.31 0.75
CA PHE A 44 16.86 8.23 0.05
C PHE A 44 17.72 7.41 1.00
N ILE A 45 17.60 6.09 0.94
CA ILE A 45 18.42 5.16 1.74
C ILE A 45 19.52 4.55 0.88
N ALA A 46 19.13 3.90 -0.22
CA ALA A 46 20.04 3.10 -1.04
C ALA A 46 19.48 2.87 -2.44
N GLU A 47 20.38 2.57 -3.37
CA GLU A 47 20.07 2.15 -4.73
C GLU A 47 20.87 0.88 -5.04
N GLY A 48 20.23 -0.05 -5.73
CA GLY A 48 20.86 -1.29 -6.15
C GLY A 48 19.93 -2.10 -7.05
N GLY A 49 20.51 -2.89 -7.96
CA GLY A 49 19.75 -3.66 -8.94
C GLY A 49 18.76 -2.78 -9.71
N PHE A 50 17.47 -3.12 -9.61
CA PHE A 50 16.37 -2.49 -10.34
C PHE A 50 15.50 -1.55 -9.48
N SER A 51 15.98 -1.11 -8.32
CA SER A 51 15.17 -0.29 -7.43
C SER A 51 15.92 0.75 -6.61
N LYS A 52 15.20 1.79 -6.21
CA LYS A 52 15.63 2.79 -5.24
C LYS A 52 14.80 2.65 -3.96
N ILE A 53 15.46 2.67 -2.81
CA ILE A 53 14.85 2.51 -1.50
C ILE A 53 14.82 3.86 -0.80
N TYR A 54 13.67 4.20 -0.22
CA TYR A 54 13.45 5.42 0.53
C TYR A 54 12.83 5.12 1.89
N LYS A 55 13.14 5.94 2.89
CA LYS A 55 12.37 6.08 4.11
C LYS A 55 11.30 7.13 3.88
N ALA A 56 10.09 6.94 4.42
CA ALA A 56 9.07 7.97 4.40
C ALA A 56 8.17 7.91 5.64
N THR A 57 7.45 9.00 5.88
CA THR A 57 6.34 9.07 6.81
C THR A 57 5.03 8.98 6.04
N TRP A 58 4.24 7.94 6.30
CA TRP A 58 2.86 7.85 5.81
C TRP A 58 1.92 8.57 6.78
N VAL A 59 1.34 9.68 6.32
CA VAL A 59 0.55 10.60 7.16
C VAL A 59 -0.66 9.90 7.77
N ASP A 60 -1.45 9.20 6.95
CA ASP A 60 -2.67 8.54 7.42
C ASP A 60 -2.37 7.22 8.15
N GLY A 61 -1.23 6.59 7.84
CA GLY A 61 -0.88 5.26 8.33
C GLY A 61 -1.76 4.14 7.76
N PRO A 62 -1.46 2.88 8.09
CA PRO A 62 -2.15 1.72 7.52
C PRO A 62 -3.58 1.57 8.04
N ILE A 63 -4.43 0.93 7.24
CA ILE A 63 -5.76 0.47 7.67
C ILE A 63 -5.59 -0.52 8.83
N ASN A 64 -6.33 -0.31 9.90
CA ASN A 64 -6.45 -1.30 10.97
C ASN A 64 -7.57 -2.30 10.63
N TRP A 65 -7.18 -3.41 10.00
CA TRP A 65 -8.08 -4.50 9.61
C TRP A 65 -8.80 -5.15 10.80
N ASP A 66 -8.21 -5.15 12.01
CA ASP A 66 -8.84 -5.71 13.21
C ASP A 66 -10.10 -4.92 13.63
N ASN A 67 -10.16 -3.61 13.31
CA ASN A 67 -11.32 -2.77 13.62
C ASN A 67 -12.46 -2.92 12.60
N ILE A 68 -12.11 -3.34 11.39
CA ILE A 68 -13.08 -3.57 10.30
C ILE A 68 -13.82 -4.89 10.54
N GLU A 69 -13.11 -5.94 10.94
CA GLU A 69 -13.73 -7.23 11.31
C GLU A 69 -14.69 -7.09 12.49
N ARG A 70 -14.40 -6.17 13.42
CA ARG A 70 -15.23 -5.85 14.59
C ARG A 70 -16.39 -4.90 14.30
N LYS A 71 -16.61 -4.48 13.04
CA LYS A 71 -17.66 -3.52 12.63
C LYS A 71 -17.64 -2.22 13.43
N SER A 72 -16.45 -1.71 13.78
CA SER A 72 -16.35 -0.40 14.40
C SER A 72 -16.60 0.69 13.35
N ASP A 73 -17.48 1.65 13.65
CA ASP A 73 -17.86 2.75 12.74
C ASP A 73 -16.70 3.68 12.38
N ASN A 74 -15.55 3.54 13.05
CA ASN A 74 -14.35 4.34 12.82
C ASN A 74 -13.17 3.45 12.42
N ILE A 75 -12.78 3.51 11.13
CA ILE A 75 -11.49 3.00 10.68
C ILE A 75 -10.41 3.87 11.34
N SER A 76 -9.85 3.40 12.46
CA SER A 76 -8.75 4.07 13.13
C SER A 76 -7.43 3.66 12.49
N CYS A 77 -6.63 4.65 12.11
CA CYS A 77 -5.28 4.45 11.62
C CYS A 77 -4.32 5.15 12.59
N LYS A 78 -3.12 4.60 12.79
CA LYS A 78 -2.08 5.28 13.55
C LYS A 78 -1.37 6.25 12.59
N PRO A 79 -1.58 7.57 12.73
CA PRO A 79 -0.99 8.53 11.80
C PRO A 79 0.52 8.57 11.94
N ASN A 80 1.18 9.15 10.94
CA ASN A 80 2.63 9.35 10.88
C ASN A 80 3.43 8.04 11.03
N TYR A 81 3.04 7.04 10.24
CA TYR A 81 3.68 5.73 10.27
C TYR A 81 4.97 5.76 9.45
N THR A 82 6.09 5.29 10.03
CA THR A 82 7.36 5.20 9.28
C THR A 82 7.32 3.97 8.37
N VAL A 83 7.57 4.18 7.08
CA VAL A 83 7.55 3.13 6.06
C VAL A 83 8.83 3.15 5.22
N VAL A 84 9.08 2.04 4.56
CA VAL A 84 10.07 1.92 3.48
C VAL A 84 9.32 1.93 2.15
N LEU A 85 9.73 2.80 1.23
CA LEU A 85 9.25 2.82 -0.15
C LEU A 85 10.30 2.20 -1.06
N LYS A 86 9.95 1.10 -1.75
CA LYS A 86 10.76 0.52 -2.83
C LYS A 86 10.19 1.02 -4.16
N LYS A 87 10.93 1.88 -4.85
CA LYS A 87 10.60 2.35 -6.20
C LYS A 87 11.29 1.45 -7.22
N ILE A 88 10.52 0.79 -8.06
CA ILE A 88 11.03 -0.04 -9.17
C ILE A 88 11.37 0.89 -10.35
N ASN A 89 12.52 0.66 -11.00
CA ASN A 89 12.93 1.38 -12.20
C ASN A 89 12.00 1.04 -13.38
N ASP A 90 11.71 2.00 -14.27
CA ASP A 90 10.84 1.83 -15.45
C ASP A 90 9.37 1.43 -15.18
N SER A 91 8.81 1.88 -14.05
CA SER A 91 7.43 1.61 -13.60
C SER A 91 6.28 2.12 -14.51
N LYS A 92 6.56 2.49 -15.75
CA LYS A 92 5.55 2.99 -16.71
C LYS A 92 4.64 1.87 -17.23
N ASN A 93 5.09 0.62 -17.20
CA ASN A 93 4.33 -0.54 -17.69
C ASN A 93 4.38 -1.68 -16.66
N ILE A 94 3.73 -1.50 -15.51
CA ILE A 94 3.61 -2.59 -14.52
C ILE A 94 2.84 -3.75 -15.15
N THR A 95 3.51 -4.88 -15.32
CA THR A 95 2.97 -6.16 -15.76
C THR A 95 2.58 -7.01 -14.55
N PHE A 96 1.69 -7.98 -14.76
CA PHE A 96 1.31 -8.94 -13.71
C PHE A 96 2.53 -9.70 -13.15
N LYS A 97 3.56 -9.91 -13.96
CA LYS A 97 4.80 -10.58 -13.54
C LYS A 97 5.58 -9.78 -12.49
N GLU A 98 5.55 -8.45 -12.55
CA GLU A 98 6.22 -7.58 -11.57
C GLU A 98 5.41 -7.50 -10.26
N LEU A 99 4.09 -7.70 -10.31
CA LEU A 99 3.24 -7.77 -9.11
C LEU A 99 3.51 -9.04 -8.28
N ASN A 100 4.05 -10.10 -8.87
CA ASN A 100 4.43 -11.31 -8.13
C ASN A 100 5.58 -11.09 -7.14
N GLU A 101 6.31 -9.97 -7.20
CA GLU A 101 7.30 -9.62 -6.15
C GLU A 101 6.64 -9.08 -4.86
N VAL A 102 5.33 -8.78 -4.89
CA VAL A 102 4.62 -8.09 -3.79
C VAL A 102 3.94 -9.07 -2.82
N THR A 103 3.75 -10.33 -3.21
CA THR A 103 3.11 -11.42 -2.43
C THR A 103 4.05 -12.58 -2.23
#